data_AF-A0A968AAZ4-F1
#
_entry.id   AF-A0A968AAZ4-F1
#
_cell.length_a   1.000
_cell.length_b   1.000
_cell.length_c   1.000
_cell.angle_alpha   90.00
_cell.angle_beta   90.00
_cell.angle_gamma   90.00
#
_symmetry.space_group_name_H-M   'P 1'
#
loop_
_entity.id
_entity.type
_entity.pdbx_description
1 polymer ?
#
loop_
_entity_poly.entity_id
_entity_poly.type
_entity_poly.pdbx_seq_one_letter_code
_entity_poly.pdbx_strand_id
1 'polypeptide(L)'
;MLTVVNTGDQNFQASGTIISVNQAVVLPPERSSNLLIIMGLVFGIELIGLVLAWFLGPVLFSEAVKLFDTKRSILLALLVYTVIAIWGFFLNSVVEFWFLAWMVATVQGGSQALSRSLFSVMSPSTKSGEFFGLFGIMEKFSAILGPLVFAFAATTFGNSRPAVLSLIVFFVVGGYLLTRVNVDEGRRVARAEDAALLE
;
A
#
# COMPACT_ATOMS: atom_id res chain seq x y z
N MET A 1 -28.90 -6.79 -24.11
CA MET A 1 -30.25 -7.29 -24.42
C MET A 1 -31.13 -6.06 -24.70
N LEU A 2 -31.82 -6.00 -25.84
CA LEU A 2 -32.70 -4.88 -26.19
C LEU A 2 -34.12 -5.24 -25.72
N THR A 3 -34.66 -4.48 -24.78
CA THR A 3 -36.03 -4.68 -24.29
C THR A 3 -36.88 -3.49 -24.72
N VAL A 4 -37.89 -3.74 -25.54
CA VAL A 4 -38.86 -2.73 -25.95
C VAL A 4 -39.97 -2.69 -24.89
N VAL A 5 -40.08 -1.57 -24.19
CA VAL A 5 -41.15 -1.34 -23.19
C VAL A 5 -42.17 -0.39 -23.80
N ASN A 6 -43.38 -0.88 -24.04
CA ASN A 6 -44.47 -0.05 -24.51
C ASN A 6 -44.96 0.85 -23.36
N THR A 7 -44.85 2.17 -23.53
CA THR A 7 -45.20 3.16 -22.50
C THR A 7 -46.71 3.44 -22.44
N GLY A 8 -47.51 2.88 -23.34
CA GLY A 8 -48.98 2.90 -23.28
C GLY A 8 -49.66 4.22 -23.70
N ASP A 9 -48.90 5.21 -24.18
CA ASP A 9 -49.43 6.53 -24.53
C ASP A 9 -50.08 6.49 -25.92
N GLN A 10 -51.42 6.47 -25.97
CA GLN A 10 -52.19 6.44 -27.21
C GLN A 10 -52.50 7.86 -27.69
N ASN A 11 -51.95 8.23 -28.84
CA ASN A 11 -52.21 9.54 -29.43
C ASN A 11 -53.43 9.48 -30.36
N PHE A 12 -54.61 9.87 -29.85
CA PHE A 12 -55.90 9.77 -30.54
C PHE A 12 -56.02 10.60 -31.83
N GLN A 13 -55.05 11.47 -32.13
CA GLN A 13 -54.98 12.26 -33.37
C GLN A 13 -54.15 11.59 -34.48
N ALA A 14 -53.52 10.43 -34.23
CA ALA A 14 -52.71 9.74 -35.21
C ALA A 14 -53.59 8.99 -36.23
N SER A 15 -53.59 9.46 -37.49
CA SER A 15 -54.33 8.85 -38.60
C SER A 15 -53.62 7.62 -39.24
N GLY A 16 -52.53 7.13 -38.64
CA GLY A 16 -51.74 5.99 -39.12
C GLY A 16 -50.87 5.38 -38.03
N THR A 17 -50.22 4.24 -38.33
CA THR A 17 -49.36 3.53 -37.37
C THR A 17 -47.96 4.15 -37.35
N ILE A 18 -47.71 5.12 -36.47
CA ILE A 18 -46.36 5.68 -36.23
C ILE A 18 -45.83 5.10 -34.92
N ILE A 19 -44.78 4.29 -34.99
CA ILE A 19 -44.05 3.81 -33.80
C ILE A 19 -42.99 4.85 -33.48
N SER A 20 -43.18 5.61 -32.39
CA SER A 20 -42.19 6.57 -31.90
C SER A 20 -41.35 5.97 -30.77
N VAL A 21 -40.03 6.09 -30.88
CA VAL A 21 -39.11 5.69 -29.80
C VAL A 21 -38.90 6.92 -28.92
N ASN A 22 -39.54 6.93 -27.75
CA ASN A 22 -39.50 8.09 -26.85
C ASN A 22 -38.13 8.26 -26.19
N GLN A 23 -37.53 7.16 -25.73
CA GLN A 23 -36.19 7.18 -25.11
C GLN A 23 -35.47 5.85 -25.30
N ALA A 24 -34.16 5.92 -25.56
CA ALA A 24 -33.27 4.77 -25.55
C ALA A 24 -32.37 4.84 -24.31
N VAL A 25 -32.64 3.99 -23.32
CA VAL A 25 -31.82 3.91 -22.11
C VAL A 25 -30.79 2.80 -22.28
N VAL A 26 -29.51 3.17 -22.36
CA VAL A 26 -28.40 2.22 -22.32
C VAL A 26 -28.15 1.86 -20.86
N LEU A 27 -28.52 0.63 -20.49
CA LEU A 27 -28.18 0.10 -19.17
C LEU A 27 -26.67 -0.14 -19.09
N PRO A 28 -26.00 0.21 -17.97
CA PRO A 28 -24.60 -0.13 -17.78
C PRO A 28 -24.42 -1.66 -17.86
N PRO A 29 -23.26 -2.13 -18.34
CA PRO A 29 -23.00 -3.56 -18.46
C PRO A 29 -23.14 -4.24 -17.08
N GLU A 30 -23.78 -5.41 -17.03
CA GLU A 30 -23.86 -6.21 -15.82
C GLU A 30 -22.44 -6.55 -15.36
N ARG A 31 -22.01 -5.97 -14.22
CA ARG A 31 -20.75 -6.34 -13.57
C ARG A 31 -20.95 -7.69 -12.87
N SER A 32 -20.72 -8.79 -13.58
CA SER A 32 -20.59 -10.12 -12.97
C SER A 32 -19.22 -10.21 -12.27
N SER A 33 -19.20 -9.92 -10.96
CA SER A 33 -18.00 -10.09 -10.14
C SER A 33 -17.95 -11.53 -9.62
N ASN A 34 -17.13 -12.38 -10.25
CA ASN A 34 -16.91 -13.73 -9.75
C ASN A 34 -15.82 -13.70 -8.67
N LEU A 35 -16.24 -13.74 -7.41
CA LEU A 35 -15.34 -13.73 -6.25
C LEU A 35 -14.27 -14.83 -6.34
N LEU A 36 -14.63 -16.01 -6.86
CA LEU A 36 -13.70 -17.13 -7.01
C LEU A 36 -12.56 -16.79 -7.98
N ILE A 37 -12.87 -16.12 -9.10
CA ILE A 37 -11.87 -15.70 -10.08
C ILE A 37 -10.95 -14.63 -9.48
N ILE A 38 -11.52 -13.67 -8.74
CA ILE A 38 -10.73 -12.61 -8.08
C ILE A 38 -9.78 -13.23 -7.05
N MET A 39 -10.28 -14.09 -6.17
CA MET A 39 -9.45 -14.77 -5.18
C MET A 39 -8.40 -15.67 -5.83
N GLY A 40 -8.76 -16.38 -6.90
CA GLY A 40 -7.84 -17.22 -7.67
C GLY A 40 -6.71 -16.41 -8.33
N LEU A 41 -7.02 -15.25 -8.90
CA LEU A 41 -6.04 -14.34 -9.49
C LEU A 41 -5.12 -13.74 -8.43
N VAL A 42 -5.67 -13.25 -7.32
CA VAL A 42 -4.89 -12.71 -6.20
C VAL A 42 -3.95 -13.80 -5.67
N PHE A 43 -4.47 -15.00 -5.39
CA PHE A 43 -3.65 -16.11 -4.92
C PHE A 43 -2.57 -16.53 -5.93
N GLY A 44 -2.89 -16.52 -7.22
CA GLY A 44 -1.93 -16.78 -8.29
C GLY A 44 -0.78 -15.76 -8.31
N ILE A 45 -1.09 -14.46 -8.16
CA ILE A 45 -0.08 -13.39 -8.10
C ILE A 45 0.80 -13.55 -6.85
N GLU A 46 0.20 -13.85 -5.69
CA GLU A 46 0.94 -14.10 -4.44
C GLU A 46 1.88 -15.30 -4.58
N LEU A 47 1.43 -16.40 -5.18
CA LEU A 47 2.27 -17.58 -5.42
C LEU A 47 3.44 -17.26 -6.34
N ILE A 48 3.20 -16.54 -7.45
CA ILE A 48 4.26 -16.11 -8.37
C ILE A 48 5.28 -15.25 -7.62
N GLY A 49 4.82 -14.31 -6.79
CA GLY A 49 5.68 -13.48 -5.96
C GLY A 49 6.54 -14.29 -5.00
N LEU A 50 5.97 -15.32 -4.37
CA LEU A 50 6.65 -16.21 -3.43
C LEU A 50 7.72 -17.05 -4.14
N VAL A 51 7.39 -17.61 -5.32
CA VAL A 51 8.35 -18.33 -6.16
C VAL A 51 9.51 -17.42 -6.58
N LEU A 52 9.21 -16.20 -7.04
CA LEU A 52 10.23 -15.21 -7.38
C LEU A 52 11.11 -14.86 -6.18
N ALA A 53 10.53 -14.62 -5.01
CA ALA A 53 11.30 -14.32 -3.80
C ALA A 53 12.23 -15.47 -3.41
N TRP A 54 11.78 -16.72 -3.57
CA TRP A 54 12.58 -17.90 -3.25
C TRP A 54 13.76 -18.10 -4.22
N PHE A 55 13.55 -17.87 -5.52
CA PHE A 55 14.60 -17.99 -6.54
C PHE A 55 15.55 -16.79 -6.58
N LEU A 56 15.02 -15.57 -6.54
CA LEU A 56 15.78 -14.33 -6.73
C LEU A 56 16.34 -13.76 -5.42
N GLY A 57 15.70 -14.04 -4.28
CA GLY A 57 16.07 -13.52 -2.97
C GLY A 57 17.52 -13.84 -2.58
N PRO A 58 17.95 -15.12 -2.59
CA PRO A 58 19.33 -15.48 -2.24
C PRO A 58 20.36 -14.88 -3.20
N VAL A 59 20.04 -14.77 -4.49
CA VAL A 59 20.96 -14.25 -5.52
C VAL A 59 21.18 -12.75 -5.38
N LEU A 60 20.13 -11.98 -5.07
CA LEU A 60 20.22 -10.52 -4.97
C LEU A 60 20.64 -10.02 -3.58
N PHE A 61 20.29 -10.74 -2.51
CA PHE A 61 20.45 -10.26 -1.13
C PHE A 61 21.55 -10.94 -0.30
N SER A 62 22.18 -12.03 -0.78
CA SER A 62 23.20 -12.75 0.00
C SER A 62 24.45 -11.92 0.33
N GLU A 63 24.81 -10.96 -0.52
CA GLU A 63 25.97 -10.05 -0.28
C GLU A 63 25.56 -8.64 0.17
N ALA A 64 24.44 -8.12 -0.32
CA ALA A 64 23.98 -6.75 -0.01
C ALA A 64 23.66 -6.54 1.49
N VAL A 65 23.25 -7.60 2.20
CA VAL A 65 22.90 -7.55 3.63
C VAL A 65 24.12 -7.28 4.52
N LYS A 66 25.35 -7.58 4.06
CA LYS A 66 26.56 -7.42 4.88
C LYS A 66 27.09 -5.99 4.95
N LEU A 67 26.60 -5.09 4.08
CA LEU A 67 27.15 -3.73 3.92
C LEU A 67 26.31 -2.63 4.57
N PHE A 68 25.05 -2.89 4.97
CA PHE A 68 24.15 -1.85 5.45
C PHE A 68 23.57 -2.13 6.84
N ASP A 69 23.77 -1.18 7.75
CA ASP A 69 23.08 -1.12 9.04
C ASP A 69 21.56 -0.95 8.81
N THR A 70 20.74 -1.81 9.44
CA THR A 70 19.28 -1.90 9.22
C THR A 70 18.59 -0.55 9.38
N LYS A 71 19.00 0.26 10.38
CA LYS A 71 18.49 1.62 10.59
C LYS A 71 18.76 2.54 9.41
N ARG A 72 19.99 2.50 8.87
CA ARG A 72 20.39 3.32 7.71
C ARG A 72 19.61 2.91 6.46
N SER A 73 19.34 1.62 6.27
CA SER A 73 18.53 1.12 5.16
C SER A 73 17.09 1.63 5.22
N ILE A 74 16.47 1.69 6.41
CA ILE A 74 15.13 2.26 6.57
C ILE A 74 15.14 3.77 6.29
N LEU A 75 16.15 4.51 6.76
CA LEU A 75 16.29 5.93 6.45
C LEU A 75 16.46 6.18 4.94
N LEU A 76 17.25 5.33 4.26
CA LEU A 76 17.40 5.39 2.81
C LEU A 76 16.06 5.12 2.10
N ALA A 77 15.29 4.13 2.56
CA ALA A 77 13.96 3.86 2.01
C ALA A 77 13.01 5.06 2.16
N LEU A 78 13.00 5.74 3.31
CA LEU A 78 12.22 6.96 3.54
C LEU A 78 12.65 8.12 2.63
N LEU A 79 13.95 8.24 2.37
CA LEU A 79 14.48 9.22 1.43
C LEU A 79 14.02 8.91 0.00
N VAL A 80 14.12 7.65 -0.43
CA VAL A 80 13.64 7.21 -1.74
C VAL A 80 12.14 7.46 -1.89
N TYR A 81 11.34 7.17 -0.85
CA TYR A 81 9.91 7.49 -0.83
C TYR A 81 9.61 8.98 -0.98
N THR A 82 10.44 9.83 -0.37
CA THR A 82 10.32 11.28 -0.52
C THR A 82 10.58 11.70 -1.98
N VAL A 83 11.61 11.14 -2.62
CA VAL A 83 11.91 11.38 -4.04
C VAL A 83 10.77 10.90 -4.94
N ILE A 84 10.24 9.69 -4.68
CA ILE A 84 9.09 9.13 -5.41
C ILE A 84 7.86 10.02 -5.26
N ALA A 85 7.57 10.54 -4.07
CA ALA A 85 6.42 11.42 -3.84
C ALA A 85 6.56 12.75 -4.58
N ILE A 86 7.77 13.32 -4.62
CA ILE A 86 8.06 14.53 -5.40
C ILE A 86 7.90 14.24 -6.90
N TRP A 87 8.46 13.14 -7.41
CA TRP A 87 8.32 12.78 -8.83
C TRP A 87 6.85 12.50 -9.19
N GLY A 88 6.10 11.84 -8.29
CA GLY A 88 4.67 11.59 -8.46
C GLY A 88 3.84 12.86 -8.68
N PHE A 89 4.29 14.02 -8.16
CA PHE A 89 3.64 15.30 -8.41
C PHE A 89 3.79 15.78 -9.86
N PHE A 90 4.93 15.51 -10.50
CA PHE A 90 5.25 15.92 -11.87
C PHE A 90 4.87 14.89 -12.94
N LEU A 91 4.16 13.83 -12.56
CA LEU A 91 3.77 12.76 -13.47
C LEU A 91 2.90 13.27 -14.64
N ASN A 92 3.41 13.09 -15.85
CA ASN A 92 2.71 13.44 -17.09
C ASN A 92 2.45 12.23 -18.01
N SER A 93 3.13 11.10 -17.80
CA SER A 93 3.05 9.91 -18.65
C SER A 93 2.62 8.66 -17.88
N VAL A 94 1.87 7.79 -18.57
CA VAL A 94 1.47 6.46 -18.05
C VAL A 94 2.69 5.57 -17.82
N VAL A 95 3.74 5.70 -18.64
CA VAL A 95 4.97 4.91 -18.50
C VAL A 95 5.71 5.27 -17.21
N GLU A 96 5.82 6.56 -16.90
CA GLU A 96 6.42 7.04 -15.66
C GLU A 96 5.63 6.56 -14.43
N PHE A 97 4.29 6.49 -14.54
CA PHE A 97 3.45 5.96 -13.47
C PHE A 97 3.76 4.48 -13.18
N TRP A 98 3.88 3.65 -14.23
CA TRP A 98 4.25 2.24 -14.06
C TRP A 98 5.66 2.07 -13.47
N PHE A 99 6.60 2.91 -13.88
CA PHE A 99 7.96 2.92 -13.33
C PHE A 99 7.95 3.29 -11.84
N LEU A 100 7.22 4.33 -11.45
CA LEU A 100 7.06 4.71 -10.04
C LEU A 100 6.35 3.63 -9.23
N ALA A 101 5.31 2.99 -9.77
CA ALA A 101 4.62 1.89 -9.11
C ALA A 101 5.58 0.71 -8.83
N TRP A 102 6.46 0.39 -9.78
CA TRP A 102 7.49 -0.64 -9.61
C TRP A 102 8.53 -0.26 -8.55
N MET A 103 8.98 1.01 -8.53
CA MET A 103 9.88 1.52 -7.49
C MET A 103 9.23 1.45 -6.10
N VAL A 104 7.97 1.89 -5.98
CA VAL A 104 7.20 1.82 -4.73
C VAL A 104 7.09 0.38 -4.26
N ALA A 105 6.72 -0.56 -5.12
CA ALA A 105 6.57 -1.97 -4.76
C ALA A 105 7.88 -2.57 -4.24
N THR A 106 9.00 -2.25 -4.89
CA THR A 106 10.34 -2.73 -4.50
C THR A 106 10.74 -2.20 -3.13
N VAL A 107 10.60 -0.88 -2.90
CA VAL A 107 10.96 -0.24 -1.63
C VAL A 107 10.00 -0.66 -0.50
N GLN A 108 8.72 -0.89 -0.82
CA GLN A 108 7.71 -1.30 0.16
C GLN A 108 8.00 -2.67 0.74
N GLY A 109 8.37 -3.65 -0.08
CA GLY A 109 8.77 -4.97 0.40
C GLY A 109 10.02 -4.91 1.30
N GLY A 110 11.05 -4.18 0.86
CA GLY A 110 12.31 -4.05 1.60
C GLY A 110 12.16 -3.33 2.93
N SER A 111 11.49 -2.16 2.94
CA SER A 111 11.30 -1.36 4.15
C SER A 111 10.45 -2.06 5.20
N GLN A 112 9.41 -2.80 4.78
CA GLN A 112 8.57 -3.58 5.69
C GLN A 112 9.34 -4.72 6.36
N ALA A 113 10.18 -5.45 5.61
CA ALA A 113 11.03 -6.50 6.16
C ALA A 113 12.09 -5.93 7.12
N LEU A 114 12.74 -4.82 6.73
CA LEU A 114 13.76 -4.15 7.55
C LEU A 114 13.18 -3.59 8.85
N SER A 115 12.00 -2.98 8.81
CA SER A 115 11.33 -2.43 10.00
C SER A 115 11.03 -3.53 11.03
N ARG A 116 10.48 -4.66 10.57
CA ARG A 116 10.20 -5.82 11.42
C ARG A 116 11.47 -6.45 11.99
N SER A 117 12.51 -6.58 11.16
CA SER A 117 13.81 -7.10 11.61
C SER A 117 14.48 -6.15 12.61
N LEU A 118 14.38 -4.83 12.42
CA LEU A 118 14.95 -3.89 13.38
C LEU A 118 14.24 -3.98 14.73
N PHE A 119 12.91 -4.05 14.71
CA PHE A 119 12.08 -4.17 15.91
C PHE A 119 12.35 -5.50 16.65
N SER A 120 12.48 -6.61 15.92
CA SER A 120 12.69 -7.93 16.53
C SER A 120 13.97 -8.01 17.36
N VAL A 121 15.06 -7.37 16.89
CA VAL A 121 16.36 -7.41 17.59
C VAL A 121 16.38 -6.49 18.82
N MET A 122 15.42 -5.56 18.95
CA MET A 122 15.24 -4.71 20.14
C MET A 122 14.18 -5.25 21.11
N SER A 123 13.47 -6.33 20.74
CA SER A 123 12.48 -6.96 21.61
C SER A 123 13.13 -8.06 22.45
N PRO A 124 12.86 -8.14 23.77
CA PRO A 124 13.25 -9.28 24.58
C PRO A 124 12.59 -10.56 24.05
N SER A 125 13.30 -11.67 24.08
CA SER A 125 12.82 -12.98 23.61
C SER A 125 11.65 -13.45 24.48
N THR A 126 11.75 -13.22 25.80
CA THR A 126 10.77 -13.68 26.78
C THR A 126 9.44 -12.91 26.71
N LYS A 127 9.46 -11.65 26.23
CA LYS A 127 8.29 -10.79 26.09
C LYS A 127 7.93 -10.50 24.62
N SER A 128 8.48 -11.29 23.70
CA SER A 128 8.36 -11.04 22.26
C SER A 128 6.90 -10.96 21.81
N GLY A 129 6.01 -11.79 22.37
CA GLY A 129 4.57 -11.75 22.08
C GLY A 129 3.89 -10.42 22.43
N GLU A 130 4.24 -9.79 23.55
CA GLU A 130 3.67 -8.50 23.97
C GLU A 130 4.17 -7.36 23.08
N PHE A 131 5.47 -7.35 22.78
CA PHE A 131 6.10 -6.35 21.91
C PHE A 131 5.56 -6.45 20.47
N PHE A 132 5.47 -7.65 19.91
CA PHE A 132 4.87 -7.86 18.58
C PHE A 132 3.36 -7.61 18.57
N GLY A 133 2.66 -7.86 19.69
CA GLY A 133 1.26 -7.47 19.86
C GLY A 133 1.07 -5.96 19.76
N LEU A 134 1.89 -5.17 20.47
CA LEU A 134 1.87 -3.72 20.38
C LEU A 134 2.25 -3.23 18.97
N PHE A 135 3.28 -3.81 18.37
CA PHE A 135 3.70 -3.51 17.00
C PHE A 135 2.56 -3.73 15.99
N GLY A 136 1.85 -4.84 16.08
CA GLY A 136 0.70 -5.13 15.22
C GLY A 136 -0.48 -4.16 15.42
N ILE A 137 -0.72 -3.71 16.65
CA ILE A 137 -1.72 -2.66 16.92
C ILE A 137 -1.30 -1.34 16.26
N MET A 138 -0.03 -0.94 16.39
CA MET A 138 0.51 0.27 15.74
C MET A 138 0.43 0.18 14.21
N GLU A 139 0.72 -0.97 13.60
CA GLU A 139 0.56 -1.20 12.17
C GLU A 139 -0.90 -0.96 11.73
N LYS A 140 -1.89 -1.46 12.48
CA LYS A 140 -3.31 -1.26 12.19
C LYS A 140 -3.73 0.21 12.31
N PHE A 141 -3.25 0.93 13.32
CA PHE A 141 -3.50 2.38 13.42
C PHE A 141 -2.90 3.14 12.25
N SER A 142 -1.68 2.80 11.83
CA SER A 142 -1.04 3.40 10.66
C SER A 142 -1.83 3.14 9.37
N ALA A 143 -2.39 1.93 9.22
CA ALA A 143 -3.20 1.57 8.05
C ALA A 143 -4.52 2.35 7.95
N ILE A 144 -5.02 2.90 9.07
CA ILE A 144 -6.22 3.74 9.11
C ILE A 144 -5.84 5.22 8.93
N LEU A 145 -4.82 5.70 9.65
CA LEU A 145 -4.41 7.10 9.64
C LEU A 145 -3.86 7.54 8.28
N GLY A 146 -3.12 6.68 7.58
CA GLY A 146 -2.54 7.01 6.27
C GLY A 146 -3.60 7.41 5.24
N PRO A 147 -4.58 6.53 4.93
CA PRO A 147 -5.69 6.85 4.02
C PRO A 147 -6.53 8.03 4.50
N LEU A 148 -6.74 8.18 5.82
CA LEU A 148 -7.52 9.28 6.37
C LEU A 148 -6.86 10.63 6.09
N VAL A 149 -5.56 10.76 6.37
CA VAL A 149 -4.82 12.00 6.12
C VAL A 149 -4.67 12.26 4.63
N PHE A 150 -4.43 11.21 3.83
CA PHE A 150 -4.41 11.34 2.38
C PHE A 150 -5.76 11.82 1.82
N ALA A 151 -6.87 11.26 2.29
CA ALA A 151 -8.21 11.65 1.88
C ALA A 151 -8.50 13.10 2.28
N PHE A 152 -8.12 13.50 3.51
CA PHE A 152 -8.24 14.87 3.98
C PHE A 152 -7.42 15.86 3.14
N ALA A 153 -6.18 15.50 2.77
CA ALA A 153 -5.36 16.30 1.86
C ALA A 153 -6.02 16.39 0.47
N ALA A 154 -6.49 15.26 -0.08
CA ALA A 154 -7.12 15.22 -1.41
C ALA A 154 -8.39 16.07 -1.49
N THR A 155 -9.24 16.07 -0.45
CA THR A 155 -10.44 16.90 -0.41
C THR A 155 -10.10 18.38 -0.23
N THR A 156 -9.07 18.71 0.55
CA THR A 156 -8.65 20.10 0.79
C THR A 156 -8.02 20.74 -0.47
N PHE A 157 -7.16 20.00 -1.18
CA PHE A 157 -6.49 20.50 -2.38
C PHE A 157 -7.32 20.35 -3.67
N GLY A 158 -8.46 19.66 -3.62
CA GLY A 158 -9.36 19.43 -4.76
C GLY A 158 -8.76 18.58 -5.89
N ASN A 159 -7.55 18.04 -5.71
CA ASN A 159 -6.83 17.23 -6.68
C ASN A 159 -5.97 16.18 -5.95
N SER A 160 -5.87 14.99 -6.52
CA SER A 160 -5.07 13.89 -5.96
C SER A 160 -3.55 14.11 -6.09
N ARG A 161 -3.09 14.92 -7.05
CA ARG A 161 -1.64 15.14 -7.25
C ARG A 161 -0.98 15.87 -6.07
N PRO A 162 -1.50 17.01 -5.57
CA PRO A 162 -0.95 17.65 -4.38
C PRO A 162 -1.14 16.80 -3.11
N ALA A 163 -2.16 15.92 -3.07
CA ALA A 163 -2.39 15.05 -1.93
C ALA A 163 -1.22 14.08 -1.68
N VAL A 164 -0.52 13.63 -2.74
CA VAL A 164 0.67 12.76 -2.61
C VAL A 164 1.81 13.46 -1.86
N LEU A 165 1.95 14.78 -1.98
CA LEU A 165 2.97 15.55 -1.25
C LEU A 165 2.73 15.53 0.27
N SER A 166 1.49 15.34 0.73
CA SER A 166 1.20 15.20 2.17
C SER A 166 1.94 14.02 2.80
N LEU A 167 2.24 12.96 2.02
CA LEU A 167 2.97 11.78 2.48
C LEU A 167 4.43 12.10 2.84
N ILE A 168 5.01 13.14 2.25
CA ILE A 168 6.37 13.60 2.57
C ILE A 168 6.47 13.99 4.04
N VAL A 169 5.42 14.59 4.61
CA VAL A 169 5.40 14.94 6.03
C VAL A 169 5.58 13.70 6.90
N PHE A 170 4.90 12.59 6.58
CA PHE A 170 5.08 11.33 7.30
C PHE A 170 6.48 10.74 7.12
N PHE A 171 7.05 10.80 5.92
CA PHE A 171 8.40 10.28 5.69
C PHE A 171 9.46 11.09 6.44
N VAL A 172 9.33 12.41 6.46
CA VAL A 172 10.24 13.31 7.18
C VAL A 172 10.11 13.13 8.69
N VAL A 173 8.88 13.13 9.22
CA VAL A 173 8.64 12.93 10.66
C VAL A 173 9.10 11.53 11.10
N GLY A 174 8.76 10.49 10.34
CA GLY A 174 9.20 9.12 10.60
C GLY A 174 10.72 8.98 10.54
N GLY A 175 11.36 9.60 9.55
CA GLY A 175 12.82 9.63 9.42
C GLY A 175 13.48 10.32 10.60
N TYR A 176 12.97 11.50 10.98
CA TYR A 176 13.46 12.24 12.14
C TYR A 176 13.32 11.42 13.44
N LEU A 177 12.15 10.83 13.71
CA LEU A 177 11.94 9.98 14.89
C LEU A 177 12.90 8.79 14.90
N LEU A 178 13.12 8.14 13.76
CA LEU A 178 14.05 7.02 13.64
C LEU A 178 15.49 7.44 13.96
N THR A 179 15.91 8.66 13.60
CA THR A 179 17.26 9.13 13.96
C THR A 179 17.48 9.19 15.48
N ARG A 180 16.42 9.48 16.25
CA ARG A 180 16.47 9.59 17.73
C ARG A 180 16.52 8.22 18.42
N VAL A 181 16.21 7.13 17.73
CA VAL A 181 16.25 5.77 18.29
C VAL A 181 17.70 5.27 18.36
N ASN A 182 18.16 4.89 19.56
CA ASN A 182 19.42 4.20 19.75
C ASN A 182 19.21 2.69 19.72
N VAL A 183 19.59 2.08 18.60
CA VAL A 183 19.40 0.64 18.35
C VAL A 183 20.31 -0.21 19.23
N ASP A 184 21.56 0.22 19.43
CA ASP A 184 22.54 -0.53 20.23
C ASP A 184 22.13 -0.63 21.70
N GLU A 185 21.57 0.46 22.23
CA GLU A 185 21.01 0.48 23.58
C GLU A 185 19.78 -0.42 23.69
N GLY A 186 18.86 -0.37 22.73
CA GLY A 186 17.70 -1.26 22.69
C GLY A 186 18.10 -2.74 22.70
N ARG A 187 19.14 -3.11 21.92
CA ARG A 187 19.72 -4.46 21.89
C ARG A 187 20.36 -4.86 23.21
N ARG A 188 20.95 -3.90 23.93
CA ARG A 188 21.59 -4.14 25.22
C ARG A 188 20.55 -4.42 26.30
N VAL A 189 19.50 -3.61 26.36
CA VAL A 189 18.40 -3.76 27.33
C VAL A 189 17.65 -5.06 27.09
N ALA A 190 17.32 -5.39 25.83
CA ALA A 190 16.64 -6.64 25.49
C ALA A 190 17.45 -7.88 25.96
N ARG A 191 18.77 -7.88 25.72
CA ARG A 191 19.66 -8.96 26.16
C ARG A 191 19.81 -9.03 27.67
N ALA A 192 19.84 -7.89 28.36
CA ALA A 192 19.93 -7.84 29.82
C ALA A 192 18.66 -8.42 30.48
N GLU A 193 17.49 -8.09 29.96
CA GLU A 193 16.21 -8.64 30.42
C GLU A 193 16.14 -10.17 30.19
N ASP A 194 16.56 -10.63 29.01
CA ASP A 194 16.61 -12.07 28.70
C ASP A 194 17.59 -12.82 29.62
N ALA A 195 18.72 -12.20 30.00
CA ALA A 195 19.69 -12.79 30.92
C ALA A 195 19.19 -12.84 32.37
N ALA A 196 18.52 -11.79 32.85
CA ALA A 196 18.01 -11.69 34.22
C ALA A 196 16.87 -12.67 34.54
N LEU A 197 16.23 -13.27 33.52
CA LEU A 197 15.17 -14.26 33.68
C LEU A 197 15.69 -15.71 33.64
N LEU A 198 16.96 -15.91 33.28
CA LEU A 198 17.62 -17.22 33.26
C LEU A 198 18.42 -17.50 34.55
N GLU A 199 18.58 -16.50 35.42
CA GLU A 199 19.12 -16.61 36.79
C GLU A 199 18.00 -16.85 37.82
#